data_AF-A0A2N2DV28-F1
#
_entry.id   AF-A0A2N2DV28-F1
#
_cell.length_a   1.000
_cell.length_b   1.000
_cell.length_c   1.000
_cell.angle_alpha   90.00
_cell.angle_beta   90.00
_cell.angle_gamma   90.00
#
_symmetry.space_group_name_H-M   'P 1'
#
loop_
_entity.id
_entity.type
_entity.pdbx_description
1 polymer ?
#
loop_
_entity_poly.entity_id
_entity_poly.type
_entity_poly.pdbx_seq_one_letter_code
_entity_poly.pdbx_strand_id
1 'polypeptide(L)'
;MEGLAVYIWPVLIGAAYFAIITLLKKYTRFSYKLGLILPVGLVLFFLAMLLFVAPQDTTGWAALGYVIMVVMTSVILVTYLLGWLIVSLTSKNKIITR
;
A
#
# COMPACT_ATOMS: atom_id res chain seq x y z
N MET A 1 -7.52 10.70 19.85
CA MET A 1 -8.02 10.09 18.59
C MET A 1 -7.79 10.98 17.36
N GLU A 2 -7.47 12.27 17.54
CA GLU A 2 -7.32 13.25 16.43
C GLU A 2 -6.17 12.94 15.46
N GLY A 3 -5.05 12.38 15.94
CA GLY A 3 -3.91 12.02 15.08
C GLY A 3 -4.16 10.83 14.14
N LEU A 4 -5.15 9.98 14.42
CA LEU A 4 -5.46 8.83 13.56
C LEU A 4 -6.25 9.22 12.30
N ALA A 5 -6.91 10.37 12.32
CA ALA A 5 -7.73 10.83 11.20
C ALA A 5 -6.91 11.05 9.91
N VAL A 6 -5.64 11.42 10.05
CA VAL A 6 -4.71 11.65 8.92
C VAL A 6 -4.50 10.37 8.10
N TYR A 7 -4.59 9.19 8.72
CA TYR A 7 -4.38 7.91 8.06
C TYR A 7 -5.63 7.39 7.33
N ILE A 8 -6.80 8.00 7.53
CA ILE A 8 -8.05 7.60 6.85
C ILE A 8 -7.87 7.70 5.33
N TRP A 9 -7.25 8.78 4.85
CA TRP A 9 -7.05 9.00 3.41
C TRP A 9 -6.15 7.92 2.76
N PRO A 10 -4.93 7.63 3.27
CA PRO A 10 -4.13 6.51 2.79
C PRO A 10 -4.84 5.17 2.83
N VAL A 11 -5.62 4.89 3.88
CA VAL A 11 -6.39 3.64 3.99
C VAL A 11 -7.45 3.57 2.89
N LEU A 12 -8.20 4.65 2.63
CA LEU A 12 -9.17 4.71 1.55
C LEU A 12 -8.51 4.51 0.18
N ILE A 13 -7.35 5.13 -0.05
CA ILE A 13 -6.57 4.96 -1.28
C ILE A 13 -6.12 3.50 -1.44
N GLY A 14 -5.59 2.89 -0.37
CA GLY A 14 -5.18 1.48 -0.38
C GLY A 14 -6.34 0.51 -0.62
N ALA A 15 -7.50 0.78 -0.01
CA ALA A 15 -8.71 -0.01 -0.19
C ALA A 15 -9.25 0.11 -1.63
N ALA A 16 -9.30 1.33 -2.18
CA ALA A 16 -9.71 1.57 -3.56
C ALA A 16 -8.76 0.88 -4.55
N TYR A 17 -7.45 0.99 -4.32
CA TYR A 17 -6.44 0.31 -5.12
C TYR A 17 -6.63 -1.22 -5.08
N PHE A 18 -6.81 -1.79 -3.89
CA PHE A 18 -7.08 -3.23 -3.76
C PHE A 18 -8.35 -3.65 -4.51
N ALA A 19 -9.44 -2.87 -4.40
CA ALA A 19 -10.68 -3.14 -5.13
C ALA A 19 -10.47 -3.15 -6.65
N ILE A 20 -9.69 -2.20 -7.19
CA ILE A 20 -9.33 -2.16 -8.60
C ILE A 20 -8.56 -3.43 -9.00
N ILE A 21 -7.57 -3.86 -8.20
CA ILE A 21 -6.82 -5.09 -8.49
C ILE A 21 -7.72 -6.33 -8.41
N THR A 22 -8.65 -6.40 -7.47
CA THR A 22 -9.64 -7.47 -7.38
C THR A 22 -10.54 -7.52 -8.62
N LEU A 23 -10.98 -6.35 -9.12
CA LEU A 23 -11.75 -6.25 -10.36
C LEU A 23 -10.90 -6.69 -11.56
N LEU A 24 -9.68 -6.18 -11.69
CA LEU A 24 -8.77 -6.57 -12.78
C LEU A 24 -8.52 -8.07 -12.76
N LYS A 25 -8.30 -8.69 -11.60
CA LYS A 25 -8.16 -10.14 -11.46
C LYS A 25 -9.42 -10.90 -11.89
N LYS A 26 -10.62 -10.33 -11.68
CA LYS A 26 -11.89 -10.95 -12.10
C LYS A 26 -12.05 -10.96 -13.62
N TYR A 27 -11.65 -9.87 -14.28
CA TYR A 27 -11.85 -9.68 -15.73
C TYR A 27 -10.65 -10.05 -16.61
N THR A 28 -9.47 -10.25 -16.01
CA THR A 28 -8.21 -10.54 -16.73
C THR A 28 -7.41 -11.62 -16.02
N ARG A 29 -6.29 -12.08 -16.60
CA ARG A 29 -5.36 -13.04 -15.95
C ARG A 29 -4.46 -12.41 -14.88
N PHE A 30 -4.81 -11.22 -14.39
CA PHE A 30 -4.00 -10.49 -13.43
C PHE A 30 -3.97 -11.17 -12.06
N SER A 31 -2.82 -11.16 -11.40
CA SER A 31 -2.65 -11.79 -10.08
C SER A 31 -2.48 -10.75 -8.97
N TYR A 32 -2.91 -11.09 -7.74
CA TYR A 32 -2.67 -10.23 -6.57
C TYR A 32 -1.18 -9.99 -6.31
N LYS A 33 -0.30 -10.89 -6.78
CA LYS A 33 1.16 -10.71 -6.70
C LYS A 33 1.63 -9.55 -7.59
N LEU A 34 1.08 -9.43 -8.80
CA LEU A 34 1.40 -8.32 -9.71
C LEU A 34 0.89 -6.99 -9.14
N GLY A 35 -0.28 -6.99 -8.50
CA GLY A 35 -0.80 -5.80 -7.80
C GLY A 35 0.01 -5.39 -6.57
N LEU A 36 0.86 -6.27 -6.03
CA LEU A 36 1.75 -5.93 -4.91
C LEU A 36 2.96 -5.08 -5.36
N ILE A 37 3.34 -5.18 -6.64
CA ILE A 37 4.56 -4.55 -7.17
C ILE A 37 4.51 -3.03 -7.02
N LEU A 38 3.36 -2.42 -7.32
CA LEU A 38 3.22 -0.96 -7.26
C LEU A 38 3.35 -0.41 -5.82
N PRO A 39 2.57 -0.87 -4.81
CA PRO A 39 2.70 -0.34 -3.46
C PRO A 39 4.07 -0.64 -2.83
N VAL A 40 4.65 -1.82 -3.09
CA VAL A 40 6.02 -2.13 -2.63
C VAL A 40 7.04 -1.22 -3.32
N GLY A 41 6.92 -1.04 -4.63
CA GLY A 41 7.78 -0.15 -5.41
C GLY A 41 7.73 1.30 -4.93
N LEU A 42 6.54 1.81 -4.60
CA LEU A 42 6.38 3.15 -4.03
C LEU A 42 7.08 3.28 -2.67
N VAL A 43 6.90 2.33 -1.77
CA VAL A 43 7.58 2.34 -0.47
C VAL A 43 9.09 2.32 -0.65
N LEU A 44 9.61 1.41 -1.47
CA LEU A 44 11.06 1.31 -1.73
C LEU A 44 11.61 2.57 -2.41
N PHE A 45 10.86 3.16 -3.33
CA PHE A 45 11.24 4.39 -4.01
C PHE A 45 11.38 5.56 -3.02
N PHE A 46 10.37 5.81 -2.18
CA PHE A 46 10.46 6.88 -1.19
C PHE A 46 11.48 6.59 -0.09
N LEU A 47 11.68 5.32 0.25
CA LEU A 47 12.74 4.92 1.17
C LEU A 47 14.13 5.20 0.57
N ALA A 48 14.34 4.90 -0.70
CA ALA A 48 15.59 5.21 -1.39
C ALA A 48 15.82 6.74 -1.47
N MET A 49 14.78 7.51 -1.79
CA MET A 49 14.86 8.98 -1.75
C MET A 49 15.22 9.49 -0.36
N LEU A 50 14.61 8.93 0.69
CA LEU A 50 14.91 9.29 2.06
C LEU A 50 16.38 8.97 2.45
N LEU A 51 16.92 7.84 2.00
CA LEU A 51 18.27 7.41 2.39
C LEU A 51 19.39 8.07 1.58
N PHE A 52 19.16 8.36 0.30
CA PHE A 52 20.21 8.80 -0.63
C PHE A 52 20.09 10.25 -1.06
N VAL A 53 18.87 10.80 -1.10
CA VAL A 53 18.61 12.18 -1.57
C VAL A 53 18.40 13.12 -0.39
N ALA A 54 17.64 12.72 0.63
CA ALA A 54 17.38 13.55 1.81
C ALA A 54 18.64 14.07 2.53
N PRO A 55 19.75 13.30 2.66
CA PRO A 55 20.96 13.81 3.30
C PRO A 55 21.64 14.96 2.54
N GLN A 56 21.28 15.16 1.28
CA GLN A 56 21.80 16.24 0.43
C GLN A 56 20.94 17.52 0.53
N ASP A 57 19.77 17.44 1.19
CA ASP A 57 18.88 18.57 1.39
C ASP A 57 19.39 19.48 2.51
N THR A 58 19.71 20.73 2.16
CA THR A 58 20.20 21.75 3.10
C THR A 58 19.09 22.42 3.88
N THR A 59 17.83 22.27 3.45
CA THR A 59 16.67 22.93 4.04
C THR A 59 15.90 22.03 5.02
N GLY A 60 16.04 20.71 4.91
CA GLY A 60 15.37 19.70 5.72
C GLY A 60 13.90 19.43 5.37
N TRP A 61 13.29 20.25 4.51
CA TRP A 61 11.88 20.11 4.11
C TRP A 61 11.64 18.91 3.19
N ALA A 62 12.60 18.60 2.30
CA ALA A 62 12.49 17.44 1.44
C ALA A 62 12.61 16.16 2.26
N ALA A 63 13.50 16.14 3.25
CA ALA A 63 13.63 15.01 4.19
C ALA A 63 12.32 14.72 4.92
N LEU A 64 11.66 15.75 5.47
CA LEU A 64 10.35 15.62 6.11
C LEU A 64 9.28 15.12 5.13
N GLY A 65 9.26 15.66 3.91
CA GLY A 65 8.36 15.20 2.85
C GLY A 65 8.54 13.71 2.53
N TYR A 66 9.78 13.24 2.39
CA TYR A 66 10.06 11.83 2.15
C TYR A 66 9.64 10.94 3.31
N VAL A 67 9.87 11.35 4.57
CA VAL A 67 9.38 10.61 5.75
C VAL A 67 7.86 10.45 5.70
N ILE A 68 7.14 11.54 5.45
CA ILE A 68 5.67 11.50 5.34
C ILE A 68 5.25 10.54 4.22
N MET A 69 5.87 10.64 3.04
CA MET A 69 5.53 9.78 1.90
C MET A 69 5.82 8.30 2.14
N VAL A 70 6.93 7.97 2.82
CA VAL A 70 7.22 6.58 3.24
C VAL A 70 6.12 6.05 4.15
N VAL A 71 5.68 6.84 5.14
CA VAL A 71 4.60 6.44 6.05
C VAL A 71 3.28 6.25 5.29
N MET A 72 2.89 7.22 4.46
CA MET A 72 1.63 7.16 3.70
C MET A 72 1.60 5.96 2.73
N THR A 73 2.68 5.73 1.99
CA THR A 73 2.78 4.59 1.07
C THR A 73 2.85 3.24 1.79
N SER A 74 3.44 3.21 3.00
CA SER A 74 3.43 2.01 3.85
C SER A 74 2.02 1.67 4.33
N VAL A 75 1.20 2.67 4.70
CA VAL A 75 -0.20 2.46 5.09
C VAL A 75 -1.02 1.91 3.93
N ILE A 76 -0.80 2.41 2.70
CA ILE A 76 -1.42 1.86 1.48
C ILE A 76 -1.02 0.39 1.29
N LEU A 77 0.27 0.06 1.43
CA LEU A 77 0.76 -1.31 1.32
C LEU A 77 0.14 -2.23 2.39
N VAL A 78 0.09 -1.81 3.65
CA VAL A 78 -0.55 -2.57 4.74
C VAL A 78 -2.02 -2.80 4.44
N THR A 79 -2.74 -1.77 3.98
CA THR A 79 -4.16 -1.89 3.62
C THR A 79 -4.35 -2.90 2.49
N TYR A 80 -3.49 -2.89 1.48
CA TYR A 80 -3.51 -3.87 0.39
C TYR A 80 -3.27 -5.30 0.90
N LEU A 81 -2.28 -5.49 1.77
CA LEU A 81 -1.95 -6.79 2.37
C LEU A 81 -3.11 -7.32 3.22
N LEU A 82 -3.76 -6.47 4.00
CA LEU A 82 -4.94 -6.82 4.80
C LEU A 82 -6.11 -7.25 3.90
N GLY A 83 -6.40 -6.49 2.84
CA GLY A 83 -7.42 -6.86 1.85
C GLY A 83 -7.12 -8.22 1.21
N TRP A 84 -5.86 -8.45 0.83
CA TRP A 84 -5.44 -9.72 0.23
C TRP A 84 -5.54 -10.88 1.24
N LEU A 85 -5.18 -10.66 2.50
CA LEU A 85 -5.29 -11.65 3.57
C LEU A 85 -6.76 -12.06 3.77
N ILE A 86 -7.68 -11.09 3.89
CA ILE A 86 -9.12 -11.34 4.05
C ILE A 86 -9.64 -12.20 2.90
N VAL A 87 -9.39 -11.80 1.65
CA VAL A 87 -9.83 -12.58 0.48
C VAL A 87 -9.24 -13.99 0.47
N SER A 88 -7.97 -14.12 0.85
CA SER A 88 -7.30 -15.42 0.90
C SER A 88 -7.94 -16.34 1.94
N LEU A 89 -8.26 -15.83 3.14
CA LEU A 89 -8.95 -16.57 4.19
C LEU A 89 -10.38 -16.97 3.77
N THR A 90 -11.16 -16.05 3.19
CA THR A 90 -12.53 -16.34 2.73
C THR A 90 -12.55 -17.36 1.59
N SER A 91 -11.57 -17.32 0.69
CA SER A 91 -11.48 -18.27 -0.44
C SER A 91 -11.18 -19.70 0.00
N LYS A 92 -10.38 -19.91 1.06
CA LYS A 92 -10.08 -21.23 1.61
C LYS A 92 -11.28 -21.87 2.30
N ASN A 93 -12.09 -21.09 3.02
CA ASN A 93 -13.29 -21.62 3.69
C ASN A 93 -14.33 -22.19 2.72
N LYS A 94 -14.42 -21.66 1.48
CA LYS A 94 -15.33 -22.20 0.45
C LYS A 94 -15.01 -23.64 0.01
N ILE A 95 -13.79 -24.12 0.24
CA ILE A 95 -13.36 -25.48 -0.13
C ILE A 95 -13.78 -26.49 0.95
N ILE A 96 -13.93 -26.06 2.21
CA ILE A 96 -14.21 -26.94 3.35
C ILE A 96 -15.73 -27.16 3.53
N THR A 97 -16.57 -26.26 3.02
CA THR A 97 -18.04 -26.35 3.09
C THR A 97 -18.70 -26.95 1.85
N ARG A 98 -17.96 -27.71 1.03
CA ARG A 98 -18.49 -28.48 -0.11
C ARG A 98 -18.15 -29.95 0.09
#